data_AF-A0A450UNP6-F1
#
_entry.id   AF-A0A450UNP6-F1
#
_cell.length_a   1.000
_cell.length_b   1.000
_cell.length_c   1.000
_cell.angle_alpha   90.00
_cell.angle_beta   90.00
_cell.angle_gamma   90.00
#
_symmetry.space_group_name_H-M   'P 1'
#
loop_
_entity.id
_entity.type
_entity.pdbx_description
1 polymer ?
#
loop_
_entity_poly.entity_id
_entity_poly.type
_entity_poly.pdbx_seq_one_letter_code
_entity_poly.pdbx_strand_id
1 'polypeptide(L)'
;MSNPSEQSHVTSEPASGLESLRDFVASTFESITDFFSTPGLDNIITILGLIVGGTFAVRKYRQIQKKEKSDASTLSDTQTQSTKEIPPLNVDSKTKISHTQSHVGPPTHMPVPGQKSLRIALLYKRHAEPDETLLRLLEEQLTAAGHSVFIDRHLTIGVEWARQIDREIHQADAVIPLLSEKSAHSEMLLSELEIARQAAREQNGRPRILPLRIRDEGPLPNGLSSIVGRLQYSLWHGPKDDTRVVHELLGSLANPSDPNERPVELEMIGGAVPLNARFYVVRPTDRAFQDAVARRDTVVLIKGARQMGKTSLLVRGVHQARESGVRAVLTDFQKLTARELDDLTCFYIALGNMLADQLRIDVYPKDTWEDRRSPNANFEHWLRQEVLEKSDKPLLWAIDEADRLFDRDFGSEVFGLFRAWHNDRVLDPDGPWSRFTLAIAYATEAHLFIQDPNQSPFNIGTHITLSDFTRHQTADLNQRHGAPLREGAELLGFYRLLGGQPYLVRRGLNVLVEQRPSLDEFTTRAVQDDGPFGGHLRRMLMMLSRDAGLYDIVRGLLQEQPCPDFASFYRLRSAGVAAGESMEEAHLRCELYTLYLQKHLL
;
A
#
# COMPACT_ATOMS: atom_id res chain seq x y z
N MET A 1 -22.23 21.35 -67.23
CA MET A 1 -23.49 22.04 -67.60
C MET A 1 -24.22 22.39 -66.30
N SER A 2 -24.88 23.54 -66.27
CA SER A 2 -25.90 24.05 -65.32
C SER A 2 -25.99 23.53 -63.86
N ASN A 3 -25.87 24.46 -62.91
CA ASN A 3 -26.72 24.56 -61.70
C ASN A 3 -28.00 25.35 -62.07
N PRO A 4 -29.16 25.19 -61.39
CA PRO A 4 -29.54 25.88 -60.13
C PRO A 4 -30.18 24.91 -59.09
N SER A 5 -30.50 25.20 -57.81
CA SER A 5 -31.29 26.29 -57.14
C SER A 5 -32.80 26.29 -57.52
N GLU A 6 -33.80 26.57 -56.66
CA GLU A 6 -33.84 27.12 -55.28
C GLU A 6 -35.24 26.96 -54.57
N GLN A 7 -35.33 27.44 -53.30
CA GLN A 7 -36.52 27.97 -52.57
C GLN A 7 -37.80 27.14 -52.24
N SER A 8 -37.88 26.75 -50.96
CA SER A 8 -38.94 27.02 -49.94
C SER A 8 -40.43 27.27 -50.28
N HIS A 9 -41.32 26.70 -49.45
CA HIS A 9 -42.50 27.40 -48.90
C HIS A 9 -42.92 26.85 -47.51
N VAL A 10 -43.61 27.66 -46.70
CA VAL A 10 -44.04 27.37 -45.31
C VAL A 10 -45.53 27.72 -45.12
N THR A 11 -46.31 26.88 -44.43
CA THR A 11 -47.47 27.30 -43.59
C THR A 11 -48.03 26.16 -42.68
N SER A 12 -48.42 26.54 -41.46
CA SER A 12 -49.47 25.97 -40.57
C SER A 12 -49.47 24.49 -40.13
N GLU A 13 -49.15 24.31 -38.84
CA GLU A 13 -49.63 23.27 -37.89
C GLU A 13 -50.82 23.82 -37.05
N PRO A 14 -51.39 23.11 -36.03
CA PRO A 14 -51.59 21.66 -35.83
C PRO A 14 -53.04 21.31 -35.33
N ALA A 15 -53.46 20.02 -35.39
CA ALA A 15 -54.63 19.53 -34.59
C ALA A 15 -54.81 17.97 -34.53
N SER A 16 -53.94 17.20 -33.87
CA SER A 16 -54.22 15.75 -33.59
C SER A 16 -53.35 15.06 -32.51
N GLY A 17 -52.74 15.80 -31.57
CA GLY A 17 -51.71 15.26 -30.67
C GLY A 17 -52.15 14.64 -29.33
N LEU A 18 -53.45 14.59 -28.98
CA LEU A 18 -53.90 14.38 -27.59
C LEU A 18 -54.65 13.07 -27.29
N GLU A 19 -55.09 12.32 -28.30
CA GLU A 19 -55.83 11.06 -28.08
C GLU A 19 -54.88 9.87 -27.91
N SER A 20 -53.86 9.75 -28.78
CA SER A 20 -52.89 8.63 -28.77
C SER A 20 -52.12 8.44 -27.44
N LEU A 21 -51.95 9.49 -26.63
CA LEU A 21 -51.25 9.37 -25.35
C LEU A 21 -52.12 8.70 -24.26
N ARG A 22 -53.45 8.79 -24.37
CA ARG A 22 -54.38 8.21 -23.39
C ARG A 22 -54.44 6.70 -23.50
N ASP A 23 -54.55 6.20 -24.72
CA ASP A 23 -54.66 4.76 -25.00
C ASP A 23 -53.36 4.01 -24.66
N PHE A 24 -52.21 4.67 -24.82
CA PHE A 24 -50.90 4.14 -24.42
C PHE A 24 -50.75 4.02 -22.89
N VAL A 25 -51.26 5.01 -22.14
CA VAL A 25 -51.25 4.94 -20.66
C VAL A 25 -52.24 3.89 -20.13
N ALA A 26 -53.38 3.69 -20.81
CA ALA A 26 -54.35 2.66 -20.43
C ALA A 26 -53.80 1.23 -20.57
N SER A 27 -53.23 0.87 -21.73
CA SER A 27 -52.69 -0.47 -21.96
C SER A 27 -51.48 -0.81 -21.08
N THR A 28 -50.67 0.21 -20.74
CA THR A 28 -49.56 0.09 -19.79
C THR A 28 -50.04 -0.26 -18.38
N PHE A 29 -51.23 0.17 -17.98
CA PHE A 29 -51.76 -0.09 -16.63
C PHE A 29 -52.30 -1.52 -16.46
N GLU A 30 -53.02 -2.07 -17.45
CA GLU A 30 -53.56 -3.44 -17.36
C GLU A 30 -52.44 -4.49 -17.27
N SER A 31 -51.33 -4.29 -17.98
CA SER A 31 -50.15 -5.18 -17.92
C SER A 31 -49.43 -5.16 -16.56
N ILE A 32 -49.63 -4.13 -15.73
CA ILE A 32 -49.04 -4.05 -14.37
C ILE A 32 -49.90 -4.79 -13.35
N THR A 33 -51.23 -4.83 -13.54
CA THR A 33 -52.14 -5.53 -12.60
C THR A 33 -51.96 -7.05 -12.58
N ASP A 34 -51.72 -7.69 -13.73
CA ASP A 34 -51.52 -9.14 -13.79
C ASP A 34 -50.21 -9.62 -13.14
N PHE A 35 -49.19 -8.75 -13.03
CA PHE A 35 -47.90 -9.09 -12.43
C PHE A 35 -47.98 -9.37 -10.92
N PHE A 36 -49.01 -8.89 -10.22
CA PHE A 36 -49.14 -9.01 -8.76
C PHE A 36 -49.82 -10.31 -8.26
N SER A 37 -50.13 -11.25 -9.15
CA SER A 37 -50.83 -12.51 -8.81
C SER A 37 -49.89 -13.72 -8.63
N THR A 38 -48.79 -13.58 -7.89
CA THR A 38 -47.94 -14.71 -7.47
C THR A 38 -47.54 -14.63 -5.98
N PRO A 39 -47.69 -15.72 -5.19
CA PRO A 39 -47.37 -15.72 -3.77
C PRO A 39 -45.86 -15.90 -3.51
N GLY A 40 -45.21 -14.94 -2.85
CA GLY A 40 -43.80 -15.06 -2.45
C GLY A 40 -43.03 -13.78 -2.10
N LEU A 41 -43.67 -12.61 -1.99
CA LEU A 41 -42.97 -11.30 -1.95
C LEU A 41 -42.94 -10.56 -0.59
N ASP A 42 -43.56 -11.11 0.46
CA ASP A 42 -43.78 -10.41 1.75
C ASP A 42 -42.50 -9.93 2.45
N ASN A 43 -41.38 -10.63 2.25
CA ASN A 43 -40.09 -10.27 2.83
C ASN A 43 -39.47 -8.99 2.23
N ILE A 44 -39.76 -8.65 0.96
CA ILE A 44 -39.13 -7.49 0.30
C ILE A 44 -39.78 -6.17 0.74
N ILE A 45 -41.10 -6.16 0.95
CA ILE A 45 -41.83 -4.97 1.43
C ILE A 45 -41.38 -4.60 2.84
N THR A 46 -41.19 -5.59 3.71
CA THR A 46 -40.68 -5.42 5.09
C THR A 46 -39.29 -4.76 5.11
N ILE A 47 -38.39 -5.17 4.22
CA ILE A 47 -37.01 -4.62 4.13
C ILE A 47 -37.02 -3.18 3.59
N LEU A 48 -37.83 -2.89 2.56
CA LEU A 48 -37.96 -1.53 2.02
C LEU A 48 -38.54 -0.54 3.05
N GLY A 49 -39.51 -0.97 3.85
CA GLY A 49 -40.07 -0.16 4.94
C GLY A 49 -39.03 0.30 5.97
N LEU A 50 -38.09 -0.57 6.33
CA LEU A 50 -37.00 -0.26 7.28
C LEU A 50 -36.02 0.79 6.73
N ILE A 51 -35.70 0.73 5.43
CA ILE A 51 -34.75 1.66 4.78
C ILE A 51 -35.34 3.08 4.70
N VAL A 52 -36.64 3.21 4.38
CA VAL A 52 -37.34 4.50 4.34
C VAL A 52 -37.58 5.04 5.76
N GLY A 53 -37.89 4.18 6.73
CA GLY A 53 -38.03 4.58 8.14
C GLY A 53 -36.73 5.13 8.75
N GLY A 54 -35.61 4.44 8.53
CA GLY A 54 -34.30 4.82 9.07
C GLY A 54 -33.80 6.18 8.56
N THR A 55 -34.02 6.49 7.27
CA THR A 55 -33.63 7.78 6.69
C THR A 55 -34.43 8.96 7.25
N PHE A 56 -35.70 8.76 7.63
CA PHE A 56 -36.51 9.79 8.29
C PHE A 56 -36.06 10.06 9.74
N ALA A 57 -35.73 9.00 10.49
CA ALA A 57 -35.25 9.11 11.86
C ALA A 57 -33.93 9.90 11.97
N VAL A 58 -32.93 9.60 11.13
CA VAL A 58 -31.64 10.30 11.10
C VAL A 58 -31.82 11.79 10.75
N ARG A 59 -32.77 12.12 9.87
CA ARG A 59 -33.04 13.51 9.47
C ARG A 59 -33.66 14.32 10.62
N LYS A 60 -34.57 13.71 11.40
CA LYS A 60 -35.18 14.31 12.60
C LYS A 60 -34.16 14.49 13.75
N TYR A 61 -33.32 13.49 13.99
CA TYR A 61 -32.26 13.55 15.01
C TYR A 61 -31.25 14.69 14.74
N ARG A 62 -30.84 14.88 13.48
CA ARG A 62 -29.95 15.99 13.07
C ARG A 62 -30.60 17.38 13.19
N GLN A 63 -31.92 17.50 13.16
CA GLN A 63 -32.61 18.77 13.42
C GLN A 63 -32.66 19.11 14.92
N ILE A 64 -32.87 18.11 15.78
CA ILE A 64 -32.86 18.30 17.25
C ILE A 64 -31.47 18.77 17.71
N GLN A 65 -30.41 18.07 17.30
CA GLN A 65 -29.02 18.44 17.59
C GLN A 65 -28.60 19.82 17.05
N LYS A 66 -29.22 20.31 15.97
CA LYS A 66 -29.01 21.69 15.50
C LYS A 66 -29.72 22.75 16.34
N LYS A 67 -30.80 22.39 17.04
CA LYS A 67 -31.52 23.29 17.95
C LYS A 67 -30.82 23.37 19.31
N GLU A 68 -30.41 22.24 19.86
CA GLU A 68 -29.64 22.17 21.11
C GLU A 68 -28.30 22.94 21.02
N LYS A 69 -27.66 22.98 19.84
CA LYS A 69 -26.46 23.81 19.59
C LYS A 69 -26.73 25.29 19.33
N SER A 70 -27.99 25.71 19.16
CA SER A 70 -28.40 27.11 19.08
C SER A 70 -28.60 27.69 20.47
N ASP A 71 -29.28 26.94 21.35
CA ASP A 71 -29.68 27.44 22.65
C ASP A 71 -28.51 27.43 23.67
N ALA A 72 -27.41 26.75 23.35
CA ALA A 72 -26.19 26.67 24.15
C ALA A 72 -25.15 27.79 23.91
N SER A 73 -25.39 28.76 23.01
CA SER A 73 -24.42 29.81 22.67
C SER A 73 -24.56 31.12 23.47
N THR A 74 -25.37 31.14 24.52
CA THR A 74 -25.56 32.30 25.42
C THR A 74 -25.52 31.90 26.88
N LEU A 75 -24.30 31.73 27.43
CA LEU A 75 -23.94 31.86 28.87
C LEU A 75 -22.46 31.49 29.07
N SER A 76 -21.54 32.44 28.85
CA SER A 76 -20.12 32.28 29.24
C SER A 76 -19.42 33.63 29.42
N ASP A 77 -19.62 34.26 30.57
CA ASP A 77 -18.89 35.44 30.99
C ASP A 77 -18.72 35.45 32.52
N THR A 78 -17.70 36.13 33.04
CA THR A 78 -17.34 36.28 34.49
C THR A 78 -16.55 35.13 35.16
N GLN A 79 -15.21 35.31 35.24
CA GLN A 79 -14.33 35.33 36.45
C GLN A 79 -14.43 34.26 37.59
N THR A 80 -13.44 33.97 38.46
CA THR A 80 -11.95 34.13 38.57
C THR A 80 -11.48 33.48 39.92
N GLN A 81 -10.25 32.93 40.02
CA GLN A 81 -9.58 32.44 41.27
C GLN A 81 -10.24 31.19 41.96
N SER A 82 -9.59 30.38 42.81
CA SER A 82 -8.41 30.55 43.69
C SER A 82 -7.62 29.24 43.96
N THR A 83 -6.63 29.25 44.86
CA THR A 83 -5.68 28.16 45.22
C THR A 83 -5.89 27.57 46.63
N LYS A 84 -5.30 26.38 46.91
CA LYS A 84 -4.77 25.79 48.21
C LYS A 84 -4.99 24.25 48.30
N GLU A 85 -4.00 23.37 48.53
CA GLU A 85 -3.25 22.94 49.76
C GLU A 85 -3.62 21.51 50.26
N ILE A 86 -2.81 20.95 51.16
CA ILE A 86 -2.73 19.55 51.68
C ILE A 86 -1.91 19.56 53.00
N PRO A 87 -1.84 18.50 53.87
CA PRO A 87 -2.30 17.10 53.79
C PRO A 87 -3.34 16.80 54.93
N PRO A 88 -3.29 15.83 55.92
CA PRO A 88 -2.36 14.74 56.32
C PRO A 88 -3.00 13.31 56.25
N LEU A 89 -2.55 12.37 57.11
CA LEU A 89 -2.95 10.94 57.20
C LEU A 89 -3.48 10.55 58.60
N ASN A 90 -4.34 9.51 58.69
CA ASN A 90 -4.22 8.28 59.51
C ASN A 90 -5.49 7.40 59.29
N VAL A 91 -5.49 6.05 59.23
CA VAL A 91 -4.77 4.95 59.92
C VAL A 91 -5.43 4.54 61.26
N ASP A 92 -5.37 3.22 61.54
CA ASP A 92 -5.88 2.44 62.68
C ASP A 92 -7.35 1.96 62.64
N SER A 93 -7.71 0.75 63.13
CA SER A 93 -6.90 -0.33 63.76
C SER A 93 -7.56 -1.72 63.68
N LYS A 94 -6.76 -2.80 63.77
CA LYS A 94 -6.98 -3.96 64.69
C LYS A 94 -5.84 -5.00 64.71
N THR A 95 -4.82 -4.68 65.52
CA THR A 95 -4.30 -5.47 66.67
C THR A 95 -4.89 -6.89 66.96
N LYS A 96 -4.15 -7.88 67.51
CA LYS A 96 -2.70 -8.05 67.86
C LYS A 96 -2.41 -9.48 68.41
N ILE A 97 -1.16 -9.68 68.85
CA ILE A 97 -0.60 -10.74 69.73
C ILE A 97 0.04 -11.93 68.98
N SER A 98 1.09 -12.49 69.60
CA SER A 98 2.25 -13.11 68.95
C SER A 98 3.22 -13.71 69.98
N HIS A 99 3.93 -14.78 69.64
CA HIS A 99 5.15 -15.24 70.34
C HIS A 99 6.28 -15.47 69.30
N THR A 100 7.42 -14.74 69.28
CA THR A 100 8.67 -14.88 70.08
C THR A 100 9.19 -16.33 70.18
N GLN A 101 10.46 -16.71 69.91
CA GLN A 101 11.79 -16.04 69.73
C GLN A 101 12.66 -16.85 68.69
N SER A 102 13.89 -16.53 68.23
CA SER A 102 14.66 -15.30 67.90
C SER A 102 16.04 -15.68 67.27
N HIS A 103 16.61 -14.85 66.35
CA HIS A 103 17.97 -14.91 65.76
C HIS A 103 18.43 -16.17 64.97
N VAL A 104 19.02 -15.96 63.78
CA VAL A 104 20.44 -16.26 63.40
C VAL A 104 20.63 -16.20 61.87
N GLY A 105 21.72 -15.57 61.41
CA GLY A 105 22.36 -15.82 60.10
C GLY A 105 21.79 -15.10 58.86
N PRO A 106 22.63 -14.78 57.84
CA PRO A 106 22.17 -14.41 56.51
C PRO A 106 21.69 -15.66 55.73
N PRO A 107 20.60 -15.60 54.95
CA PRO A 107 20.11 -16.75 54.21
C PRO A 107 20.99 -17.04 52.97
N THR A 108 21.69 -18.17 53.00
CA THR A 108 22.32 -18.74 51.80
C THR A 108 21.24 -19.10 50.79
N HIS A 109 21.16 -18.37 49.67
CA HIS A 109 20.21 -18.69 48.61
C HIS A 109 20.60 -20.01 47.91
N MET A 110 19.87 -21.08 48.22
CA MET A 110 19.88 -22.30 47.43
C MET A 110 19.02 -22.10 46.15
N PRO A 111 19.39 -22.72 45.01
CA PRO A 111 18.65 -22.57 43.77
C PRO A 111 17.23 -23.16 43.85
N VAL A 112 16.28 -22.51 43.19
CA VAL A 112 14.87 -22.95 43.15
C VAL A 112 14.74 -24.23 42.31
N PRO A 113 14.22 -25.34 42.86
CA PRO A 113 14.08 -26.58 42.10
C PRO A 113 13.05 -26.44 40.97
N GLY A 114 13.47 -26.64 39.71
CA GLY A 114 12.59 -26.74 38.54
C GLY A 114 13.00 -25.87 37.34
N GLN A 115 13.84 -24.85 37.53
CA GLN A 115 14.30 -24.02 36.41
C GLN A 115 15.32 -24.79 35.55
N LYS A 116 15.07 -24.89 34.24
CA LYS A 116 15.99 -25.54 33.30
C LYS A 116 17.29 -24.73 33.22
N SER A 117 18.41 -25.32 33.62
CA SER A 117 19.73 -24.72 33.38
C SER A 117 20.00 -24.68 31.87
N LEU A 118 20.35 -23.49 31.37
CA LEU A 118 20.65 -23.22 29.97
C LEU A 118 22.16 -23.01 29.79
N ARG A 119 22.68 -23.35 28.61
CA ARG A 119 24.02 -22.95 28.18
C ARG A 119 23.95 -21.64 27.41
N ILE A 120 24.73 -20.64 27.83
CA ILE A 120 24.69 -19.28 27.27
C ILE A 120 26.11 -18.84 26.90
N ALA A 121 26.34 -18.46 25.65
CA ALA A 121 27.60 -17.84 25.24
C ALA A 121 27.46 -16.31 25.19
N LEU A 122 28.34 -15.59 25.88
CA LEU A 122 28.45 -14.12 25.76
C LEU A 122 29.57 -13.78 24.77
N LEU A 123 29.22 -13.10 23.68
CA LEU A 123 30.17 -12.67 22.65
C LEU A 123 30.43 -11.16 22.79
N TYR A 124 31.69 -10.74 22.86
CA TYR A 124 32.04 -9.34 23.16
C TYR A 124 33.40 -8.96 22.56
N LYS A 125 33.68 -7.65 22.47
CA LYS A 125 35.00 -7.15 22.09
C LYS A 125 35.83 -6.88 23.34
N ARG A 126 36.99 -7.55 23.45
CA ARG A 126 37.95 -7.29 24.53
C ARG A 126 38.53 -5.87 24.43
N HIS A 127 38.82 -5.29 25.59
CA HIS A 127 39.34 -3.93 25.77
C HIS A 127 38.41 -2.82 25.22
N ALA A 128 37.13 -3.14 25.04
CA ALA A 128 36.06 -2.18 24.84
C ALA A 128 35.35 -1.92 26.18
N GLU A 129 35.58 -0.76 26.79
CA GLU A 129 34.62 -0.19 27.74
C GLU A 129 33.57 0.63 26.98
N PRO A 130 32.28 0.57 27.36
CA PRO A 130 31.74 -0.01 28.60
C PRO A 130 31.43 -1.53 28.54
N ASP A 131 31.70 -2.20 27.42
CA ASP A 131 31.31 -3.58 27.13
C ASP A 131 31.85 -4.57 28.19
N GLU A 132 33.11 -4.42 28.63
CA GLU A 132 33.70 -5.24 29.69
C GLU A 132 33.07 -5.04 31.07
N THR A 133 32.52 -3.85 31.36
CA THR A 133 31.76 -3.60 32.59
C THR A 133 30.41 -4.33 32.54
N LEU A 134 29.69 -4.24 31.42
CA LEU A 134 28.39 -4.90 31.23
C LEU A 134 28.53 -6.44 31.17
N LEU A 135 29.60 -6.95 30.56
CA LEU A 135 29.90 -8.39 30.51
C LEU A 135 30.00 -9.02 31.91
N ARG A 136 30.68 -8.34 32.84
CA ARG A 136 30.87 -8.82 34.22
C ARG A 136 29.55 -8.89 34.99
N LEU A 137 28.69 -7.89 34.83
CA LEU A 137 27.33 -7.90 35.39
C LEU A 137 26.53 -9.09 34.85
N LEU A 138 26.55 -9.32 33.54
CA LEU A 138 25.80 -10.41 32.91
C LEU A 138 26.32 -11.79 33.33
N GLU A 139 27.63 -11.98 33.41
CA GLU A 139 28.24 -13.21 33.92
C GLU A 139 27.75 -13.53 35.33
N GLU A 140 27.83 -12.56 36.26
CA GLU A 140 27.41 -12.72 37.65
C GLU A 140 25.91 -13.06 37.74
N GLN A 141 25.05 -12.26 37.09
CA GLN A 141 23.59 -12.39 37.21
C GLN A 141 23.03 -13.64 36.50
N LEU A 142 23.57 -14.02 35.33
CA LEU A 142 23.15 -15.24 34.64
C LEU A 142 23.63 -16.50 35.38
N THR A 143 24.83 -16.46 35.98
CA THR A 143 25.33 -17.56 36.82
C THR A 143 24.52 -17.68 38.11
N ALA A 144 24.18 -16.57 38.76
CA ALA A 144 23.29 -16.54 39.93
C ALA A 144 21.88 -17.06 39.64
N ALA A 145 21.39 -16.89 38.41
CA ALA A 145 20.14 -17.48 37.91
C ALA A 145 20.24 -18.99 37.57
N GLY A 146 21.39 -19.64 37.79
CA GLY A 146 21.59 -21.06 37.56
C GLY A 146 21.85 -21.46 36.11
N HIS A 147 22.37 -20.55 35.28
CA HIS A 147 22.75 -20.81 33.89
C HIS A 147 24.27 -21.02 33.76
N SER A 148 24.67 -21.82 32.78
CA SER A 148 26.08 -22.10 32.46
C SER A 148 26.58 -21.09 31.43
N VAL A 149 27.39 -20.12 31.86
CA VAL A 149 27.89 -19.03 31.02
C VAL A 149 29.26 -19.39 30.42
N PHE A 150 29.39 -19.31 29.10
CA PHE A 150 30.66 -19.34 28.37
C PHE A 150 31.05 -17.94 27.90
N ILE A 151 32.33 -17.60 28.05
CA ILE A 151 32.93 -16.33 27.62
C ILE A 151 34.32 -16.64 27.05
N ASP A 152 34.62 -16.21 25.83
CA ASP A 152 35.97 -16.38 25.28
C ASP A 152 36.96 -15.36 25.87
N ARG A 153 37.86 -15.88 26.72
CA ARG A 153 38.94 -15.13 27.39
C ARG A 153 40.35 -15.49 26.91
N HIS A 154 40.49 -16.43 25.97
CA HIS A 154 41.81 -17.00 25.61
C HIS A 154 42.55 -16.22 24.53
N LEU A 155 43.89 -16.19 24.59
CA LEU A 155 44.75 -15.41 23.68
C LEU A 155 45.53 -16.25 22.64
N THR A 156 45.43 -17.58 22.72
CA THR A 156 46.14 -18.50 21.82
C THR A 156 45.39 -18.71 20.51
N ILE A 157 45.61 -17.81 19.56
CA ILE A 157 45.09 -17.88 18.19
C ILE A 157 45.55 -19.19 17.52
N GLY A 158 44.61 -20.02 17.09
CA GLY A 158 44.90 -21.30 16.43
C GLY A 158 43.66 -22.15 16.13
N VAL A 159 43.84 -23.19 15.31
CA VAL A 159 42.75 -24.05 14.79
C VAL A 159 41.94 -24.71 15.91
N GLU A 160 42.57 -25.14 17.01
CA GLU A 160 41.86 -25.84 18.08
C GLU A 160 41.01 -24.89 18.96
N TRP A 161 41.41 -23.63 19.08
CA TRP A 161 40.61 -22.57 19.71
C TRP A 161 39.40 -22.20 18.84
N ALA A 162 39.58 -22.08 17.52
CA ALA A 162 38.46 -21.89 16.59
C ALA A 162 37.43 -23.04 16.68
N ARG A 163 37.90 -24.30 16.71
CA ARG A 163 37.05 -25.47 17.00
C ARG A 163 36.41 -25.44 18.39
N GLN A 164 37.02 -24.80 19.38
CA GLN A 164 36.42 -24.68 20.71
C GLN A 164 35.26 -23.69 20.70
N ILE A 165 35.44 -22.48 20.16
CA ILE A 165 34.37 -21.50 19.97
C ILE A 165 33.21 -22.12 19.17
N ASP A 166 33.53 -22.79 18.07
CA ASP A 166 32.54 -23.50 17.24
C ASP A 166 31.74 -24.54 18.04
N ARG A 167 32.41 -25.40 18.83
CA ARG A 167 31.77 -26.41 19.69
C ARG A 167 30.91 -25.80 20.80
N GLU A 168 31.32 -24.70 21.42
CA GLU A 168 30.55 -24.05 22.50
C GLU A 168 29.32 -23.32 21.96
N ILE A 169 29.45 -22.60 20.83
CA ILE A 169 28.31 -21.95 20.16
C ILE A 169 27.29 -22.98 19.67
N HIS A 170 27.73 -24.08 19.06
CA HIS A 170 26.85 -25.18 18.63
C HIS A 170 26.22 -25.96 19.80
N GLN A 171 26.69 -25.79 21.04
CA GLN A 171 26.12 -26.43 22.24
C GLN A 171 25.34 -25.47 23.15
N ALA A 172 25.22 -24.20 22.77
CA ALA A 172 24.48 -23.20 23.55
C ALA A 172 22.96 -23.27 23.29
N ASP A 173 22.16 -23.06 24.33
CA ASP A 173 20.73 -22.76 24.16
C ASP A 173 20.53 -21.32 23.66
N ALA A 174 21.43 -20.39 24.04
CA ALA A 174 21.39 -18.98 23.65
C ALA A 174 22.78 -18.34 23.46
N VAL A 175 22.84 -17.32 22.60
CA VAL A 175 24.04 -16.51 22.30
C VAL A 175 23.68 -15.04 22.48
N ILE A 176 24.43 -14.32 23.31
CA ILE A 176 24.19 -12.89 23.63
C ILE A 176 25.39 -12.07 23.12
N PRO A 177 25.32 -11.46 21.92
CA PRO A 177 26.36 -10.57 21.43
C PRO A 177 26.19 -9.15 22.01
N LEU A 178 27.26 -8.62 22.60
CA LEU A 178 27.38 -7.26 23.10
C LEU A 178 27.78 -6.32 21.95
N LEU A 179 26.86 -5.43 21.56
CA LEU A 179 26.95 -4.58 20.36
C LEU A 179 27.11 -3.10 20.73
N SER A 180 28.35 -2.65 20.92
CA SER A 180 28.74 -1.24 20.98
C SER A 180 29.24 -0.75 19.62
N GLU A 181 29.40 0.57 19.45
CA GLU A 181 30.11 1.18 18.31
C GLU A 181 31.47 0.50 18.02
N LYS A 182 32.20 0.13 19.08
CA LYS A 182 33.53 -0.51 19.00
C LYS A 182 33.44 -1.98 18.59
N SER A 183 32.46 -2.72 19.12
CA SER A 183 32.30 -4.15 18.83
C SER A 183 31.58 -4.43 17.51
N ALA A 184 30.71 -3.50 17.06
CA ALA A 184 30.02 -3.56 15.78
C ALA A 184 30.96 -3.63 14.56
N HIS A 185 32.20 -3.15 14.73
CA HIS A 185 33.28 -3.19 13.73
C HIS A 185 34.34 -4.26 14.04
N SER A 186 33.96 -5.37 14.68
CA SER A 186 34.86 -6.47 15.04
C SER A 186 34.66 -7.68 14.11
N GLU A 187 35.66 -7.98 13.28
CA GLU A 187 35.65 -9.14 12.36
C GLU A 187 35.48 -10.47 13.11
N MET A 188 36.11 -10.59 14.29
CA MET A 188 35.98 -11.75 15.17
C MET A 188 34.53 -11.93 15.65
N LEU A 189 33.90 -10.86 16.17
CA LEU A 189 32.51 -10.91 16.64
C LEU A 189 31.54 -11.21 15.49
N LEU A 190 31.80 -10.68 14.30
CA LEU A 190 31.05 -11.00 13.09
C LEU A 190 31.14 -12.51 12.78
N SER A 191 32.35 -13.08 12.80
CA SER A 191 32.57 -14.51 12.52
C SER A 191 31.91 -15.43 13.56
N GLU A 192 32.04 -15.14 14.85
CA GLU A 192 31.35 -15.86 15.93
C GLU A 192 29.82 -15.83 15.75
N LEU A 193 29.30 -14.68 15.32
CA LEU A 193 27.87 -14.47 15.11
C LEU A 193 27.35 -15.12 13.81
N GLU A 194 28.21 -15.30 12.80
CA GLU A 194 27.92 -16.11 11.62
C GLU A 194 27.88 -17.61 11.96
N ILE A 195 28.79 -18.12 12.81
CA ILE A 195 28.72 -19.47 13.37
C ILE A 195 27.41 -19.65 14.14
N ALA A 196 27.05 -18.71 15.01
CA ALA A 196 25.77 -18.76 15.74
C ALA A 196 24.55 -18.76 14.80
N ARG A 197 24.56 -17.96 13.73
CA ARG A 197 23.49 -17.96 12.70
C ARG A 197 23.41 -19.28 11.95
N GLN A 198 24.55 -19.93 11.68
CA GLN A 198 24.59 -21.20 10.97
C GLN A 198 24.09 -22.35 11.86
N ALA A 199 24.59 -22.44 13.09
CA ALA A 199 24.08 -23.37 14.10
C ALA A 199 22.55 -23.22 14.28
N ALA A 200 22.05 -21.99 14.40
CA ALA A 200 20.62 -21.70 14.52
C ALA A 200 19.79 -22.16 13.31
N ARG A 201 20.36 -22.22 12.11
CA ARG A 201 19.69 -22.77 10.91
C ARG A 201 19.68 -24.30 10.91
N GLU A 202 20.75 -24.92 11.39
CA GLU A 202 20.91 -26.39 11.39
C GLU A 202 20.15 -27.06 12.55
N GLN A 203 19.98 -26.39 13.68
CA GLN A 203 19.38 -26.95 14.90
C GLN A 203 17.98 -26.39 15.24
N ASN A 204 17.15 -26.09 14.23
CA ASN A 204 15.77 -25.60 14.40
C ASN A 204 15.66 -24.37 15.34
N GLY A 205 16.54 -23.38 15.17
CA GLY A 205 16.52 -22.11 15.93
C GLY A 205 17.39 -22.08 17.20
N ARG A 206 18.37 -22.98 17.36
CA ARG A 206 19.33 -22.97 18.48
C ARG A 206 20.79 -22.85 18.02
N PRO A 207 21.63 -22.02 18.67
CA PRO A 207 21.33 -21.15 19.81
C PRO A 207 20.39 -20.00 19.43
N ARG A 208 19.53 -19.57 20.37
CA ARG A 208 18.74 -18.34 20.21
C ARG A 208 19.66 -17.13 20.36
N ILE A 209 19.82 -16.35 19.31
CA ILE A 209 20.63 -15.13 19.34
C ILE A 209 19.79 -14.00 19.97
N LEU A 210 20.30 -13.38 21.04
CA LEU A 210 19.66 -12.32 21.81
C LEU A 210 20.59 -11.09 21.87
N PRO A 211 20.58 -10.20 20.87
CA PRO A 211 21.49 -9.06 20.81
C PRO A 211 21.28 -8.05 21.94
N LEU A 212 22.39 -7.53 22.47
CA LEU A 212 22.41 -6.49 23.48
C LEU A 212 23.17 -5.27 22.95
N ARG A 213 22.44 -4.20 22.61
CA ARG A 213 23.04 -2.96 22.12
C ARG A 213 23.51 -2.07 23.27
N ILE A 214 24.64 -1.40 23.05
CA ILE A 214 25.37 -0.64 24.06
C ILE A 214 25.52 0.80 23.56
N ARG A 215 24.74 1.72 24.14
CA ARG A 215 24.71 3.17 23.87
C ARG A 215 24.41 3.61 22.44
N ASP A 216 24.01 2.68 21.57
CA ASP A 216 23.83 2.92 20.14
C ASP A 216 22.52 2.29 19.63
N GLU A 217 21.68 3.09 18.99
CA GLU A 217 20.46 2.66 18.29
C GLU A 217 20.60 2.72 16.75
N GLY A 218 21.71 3.23 16.22
CA GLY A 218 21.92 3.53 14.80
C GLY A 218 21.91 2.31 13.87
N PRO A 219 22.13 2.51 12.56
CA PRO A 219 22.24 1.40 11.61
C PRO A 219 23.47 0.54 11.92
N LEU A 220 23.27 -0.75 12.21
CA LEU A 220 24.38 -1.69 12.34
C LEU A 220 25.12 -1.85 10.99
N PRO A 221 26.46 -2.04 10.99
CA PRO A 221 27.21 -2.33 9.78
C PRO A 221 26.65 -3.53 9.00
N ASN A 222 26.73 -3.47 7.67
CA ASN A 222 26.03 -4.38 6.74
C ASN A 222 26.15 -5.88 7.11
N GLY A 223 27.33 -6.35 7.52
CA GLY A 223 27.56 -7.73 7.96
C GLY A 223 26.67 -8.12 9.14
N LEU A 224 26.75 -7.38 10.25
CA LEU A 224 25.93 -7.62 11.44
C LEU A 224 24.44 -7.37 11.18
N SER A 225 24.09 -6.36 10.39
CA SER A 225 22.70 -6.09 10.00
C SER A 225 22.07 -7.29 9.27
N SER A 226 22.86 -8.07 8.51
CA SER A 226 22.40 -9.31 7.87
C SER A 226 22.15 -10.50 8.82
N ILE A 227 22.63 -10.42 10.07
CA ILE A 227 22.51 -11.49 11.08
C ILE A 227 21.52 -11.11 12.17
N VAL A 228 21.76 -9.97 12.83
CA VAL A 228 21.04 -9.52 14.03
C VAL A 228 20.12 -8.32 13.78
N GLY A 229 20.24 -7.63 12.65
CA GLY A 229 19.44 -6.44 12.33
C GLY A 229 17.93 -6.68 12.19
N ARG A 230 17.49 -7.94 12.18
CA ARG A 230 16.06 -8.35 12.17
C ARG A 230 15.54 -8.82 13.53
N LEU A 231 16.42 -9.10 14.50
CA LEU A 231 16.05 -9.66 15.80
C LEU A 231 15.59 -8.57 16.77
N GLN A 232 14.81 -8.94 17.79
CA GLN A 232 14.64 -8.07 18.96
C GLN A 232 15.98 -7.93 19.69
N TYR A 233 16.25 -6.75 20.25
CA TYR A 233 17.45 -6.48 21.04
C TYR A 233 17.09 -5.78 22.35
N SER A 234 17.81 -6.11 23.42
CA SER A 234 17.86 -5.25 24.61
C SER A 234 18.84 -4.10 24.37
N LEU A 235 18.61 -2.96 25.02
CA LEU A 235 19.43 -1.75 24.88
C LEU A 235 19.89 -1.27 26.26
N TRP A 236 21.18 -0.97 26.39
CA TRP A 236 21.82 -0.49 27.62
C TRP A 236 22.56 0.82 27.37
N HIS A 237 22.24 1.87 28.14
CA HIS A 237 22.94 3.16 28.08
C HIS A 237 23.99 3.32 29.18
N GLY A 238 23.75 2.73 30.35
CA GLY A 238 24.62 2.84 31.52
C GLY A 238 24.01 2.16 32.75
N PRO A 239 24.67 2.23 33.92
CA PRO A 239 24.30 1.48 35.13
C PRO A 239 22.86 1.64 35.69
N LYS A 240 22.06 2.56 35.14
CA LYS A 240 20.63 2.67 35.45
C LYS A 240 19.77 1.63 34.73
N ASP A 241 20.28 1.04 33.65
CA ASP A 241 19.61 0.01 32.85
C ASP A 241 19.92 -1.42 33.34
N ASP A 242 20.88 -1.60 34.25
CA ASP A 242 21.42 -2.89 34.70
C ASP A 242 20.32 -3.89 35.09
N THR A 243 19.45 -3.53 36.04
CA THR A 243 18.35 -4.37 36.51
C THR A 243 17.32 -4.65 35.41
N ARG A 244 17.08 -3.68 34.51
CA ARG A 244 16.12 -3.82 33.41
C ARG A 244 16.62 -4.82 32.37
N VAL A 245 17.86 -4.66 31.91
CA VAL A 245 18.47 -5.51 30.88
C VAL A 245 18.67 -6.94 31.39
N VAL A 246 19.09 -7.12 32.64
CA VAL A 246 19.16 -8.46 33.27
C VAL A 246 17.78 -9.11 33.32
N HIS A 247 16.72 -8.37 33.68
CA HIS A 247 15.35 -8.89 33.70
C HIS A 247 14.80 -9.20 32.29
N GLU A 248 15.06 -8.36 31.28
CA GLU A 248 14.69 -8.59 29.88
C GLU A 248 15.33 -9.86 29.32
N LEU A 249 16.62 -10.07 29.58
CA LEU A 249 17.36 -11.26 29.13
C LEU A 249 16.89 -12.53 29.87
N LEU A 250 16.78 -12.50 31.20
CA LEU A 250 16.25 -13.64 31.98
C LEU A 250 14.80 -13.97 31.60
N GLY A 251 13.96 -12.96 31.35
CA GLY A 251 12.60 -13.15 30.84
C GLY A 251 12.59 -13.82 29.46
N SER A 252 13.46 -13.37 28.56
CA SER A 252 13.62 -13.90 27.20
C SER A 252 14.22 -15.31 27.15
N LEU A 253 14.99 -15.70 28.18
CA LEU A 253 15.55 -17.04 28.37
C LEU A 253 14.52 -18.01 28.98
N ALA A 254 13.76 -17.56 29.98
CA ALA A 254 12.73 -18.36 30.67
C ALA A 254 11.46 -18.57 29.82
N ASN A 255 11.00 -17.53 29.13
CA ASN A 255 9.86 -17.57 28.22
C ASN A 255 10.33 -17.36 26.78
N PRO A 256 10.64 -18.43 26.02
CA PRO A 256 11.18 -18.31 24.68
C PRO A 256 10.09 -17.91 23.66
N SER A 257 9.84 -16.60 23.53
CA SER A 257 9.17 -16.03 22.35
C SER A 257 9.92 -16.39 21.07
N ASP A 258 9.20 -16.47 19.95
CA ASP A 258 9.83 -16.67 18.63
C ASP A 258 10.84 -15.53 18.38
N PRO A 259 12.11 -15.83 18.04
CA PRO A 259 13.12 -14.79 17.79
C PRO A 259 12.80 -13.89 16.58
N ASN A 260 11.90 -14.31 15.68
CA ASN A 260 11.33 -13.46 14.64
C ASN A 260 10.00 -12.85 15.11
N GLU A 261 10.06 -11.66 15.73
CA GLU A 261 9.05 -10.61 15.53
C GLU A 261 9.42 -9.30 16.25
N ARG A 262 9.77 -8.26 15.49
CA ARG A 262 8.99 -7.03 15.67
C ARG A 262 7.63 -7.29 15.02
N PRO A 263 6.50 -6.85 15.60
CA PRO A 263 5.24 -6.85 14.89
C PRO A 263 5.45 -6.25 13.51
N VAL A 264 5.05 -6.97 12.48
CA VAL A 264 5.09 -6.44 11.12
C VAL A 264 4.01 -5.36 11.09
N GLU A 265 4.40 -4.10 11.31
CA GLU A 265 3.53 -2.95 11.03
C GLU A 265 3.06 -3.02 9.58
N LEU A 266 1.78 -3.37 9.42
CA LEU A 266 1.12 -3.52 8.14
C LEU A 266 0.45 -2.21 7.78
N GLU A 267 0.79 -1.70 6.60
CA GLU A 267 0.14 -0.53 6.03
C GLU A 267 -1.26 -0.87 5.50
N MET A 268 -2.14 0.13 5.44
CA MET A 268 -3.43 -0.02 4.75
C MET A 268 -3.22 -0.35 3.26
N ILE A 269 -4.04 -1.27 2.74
CA ILE A 269 -3.95 -1.71 1.34
C ILE A 269 -4.98 -0.95 0.49
N GLY A 270 -4.50 0.05 -0.24
CA GLY A 270 -5.26 0.82 -1.22
C GLY A 270 -4.45 2.03 -1.69
N GLY A 271 -4.72 2.51 -2.92
CA GLY A 271 -4.00 3.66 -3.49
C GLY A 271 -2.50 3.40 -3.72
N ALA A 272 -1.70 4.47 -3.67
CA ALA A 272 -0.25 4.41 -3.80
C ALA A 272 0.42 3.83 -2.55
N VAL A 273 1.47 3.04 -2.77
CA VAL A 273 2.37 2.58 -1.71
C VAL A 273 3.22 3.78 -1.23
N PRO A 274 3.23 4.14 0.07
CA PRO A 274 4.04 5.25 0.62
C PRO A 274 5.52 5.16 0.22
N LEU A 275 6.22 6.29 0.09
CA LEU A 275 7.59 6.33 -0.44
C LEU A 275 8.58 5.48 0.40
N ASN A 276 8.48 5.60 1.72
CA ASN A 276 9.27 4.89 2.74
C ASN A 276 8.77 3.46 3.04
N ALA A 277 7.71 2.98 2.38
CA ALA A 277 7.13 1.66 2.63
C ALA A 277 8.08 0.53 2.25
N ARG A 278 8.46 -0.31 3.22
CA ARG A 278 9.26 -1.54 3.00
C ARG A 278 8.61 -2.51 2.00
N PHE A 279 7.29 -2.44 1.84
CA PHE A 279 6.51 -3.36 1.01
C PHE A 279 6.50 -3.00 -0.48
N TYR A 280 7.23 -1.96 -0.91
CA TYR A 280 7.38 -1.66 -2.33
C TYR A 280 8.42 -2.56 -3.00
N VAL A 281 7.98 -3.43 -3.89
CA VAL A 281 8.84 -4.21 -4.79
C VAL A 281 9.24 -3.34 -5.99
N VAL A 282 10.53 -3.09 -6.15
CA VAL A 282 11.08 -2.37 -7.32
C VAL A 282 11.02 -3.28 -8.54
N ARG A 283 10.55 -2.75 -9.67
CA ARG A 283 10.42 -3.47 -10.94
C ARG A 283 11.31 -2.84 -12.02
N PRO A 284 11.59 -3.52 -13.14
CA PRO A 284 12.29 -2.92 -14.29
C PRO A 284 11.63 -1.63 -14.79
N THR A 285 10.31 -1.51 -14.64
CA THR A 285 9.52 -0.31 -14.96
C THR A 285 9.95 0.93 -14.17
N ASP A 286 10.43 0.77 -12.93
CA ASP A 286 10.93 1.88 -12.11
C ASP A 286 12.17 2.49 -12.75
N ARG A 287 13.14 1.65 -13.16
CA ARG A 287 14.34 2.10 -13.85
C ARG A 287 14.03 2.68 -15.23
N ALA A 288 13.14 2.04 -15.99
CA ALA A 288 12.69 2.55 -17.29
C ALA A 288 12.06 3.95 -17.19
N PHE A 289 11.29 4.23 -16.12
CA PHE A 289 10.71 5.55 -15.90
C PHE A 289 11.76 6.59 -15.49
N GLN A 290 12.70 6.22 -14.62
CA GLN A 290 13.85 7.07 -14.27
C GLN A 290 14.66 7.47 -15.51
N ASP A 291 14.99 6.50 -16.37
CA ASP A 291 15.78 6.73 -17.58
C ASP A 291 15.01 7.59 -18.61
N ALA A 292 13.68 7.43 -18.71
CA ALA A 292 12.83 8.26 -19.57
C ALA A 292 12.81 9.73 -19.12
N VAL A 293 12.67 9.97 -17.81
CA VAL A 293 12.72 11.33 -17.24
C VAL A 293 14.13 11.93 -17.36
N ALA A 294 15.18 11.12 -17.19
CA ALA A 294 16.57 11.58 -17.33
C ALA A 294 16.93 11.95 -18.78
N ARG A 295 16.45 11.20 -19.78
CA ARG A 295 16.51 11.58 -21.20
C ARG A 295 15.62 12.76 -21.57
N ARG A 296 14.69 13.14 -20.68
CA ARG A 296 13.62 14.12 -20.93
C ARG A 296 12.66 13.71 -22.05
N ASP A 297 12.37 12.41 -22.21
CA ASP A 297 11.42 11.91 -23.23
C ASP A 297 10.11 12.74 -23.19
N THR A 298 9.58 13.18 -24.35
CA THR A 298 8.48 14.17 -24.35
C THR A 298 7.18 13.61 -23.77
N VAL A 299 6.88 12.35 -24.08
CA VAL A 299 5.71 11.61 -23.60
C VAL A 299 6.19 10.27 -23.02
N VAL A 300 5.68 9.91 -21.84
CA VAL A 300 5.93 8.61 -21.20
C VAL A 300 4.60 7.96 -20.81
N LEU A 301 4.29 6.82 -21.41
CA LEU A 301 3.00 6.15 -21.33
C LEU A 301 3.06 4.99 -20.34
N ILE A 302 2.48 5.16 -19.15
CA ILE A 302 2.49 4.18 -18.07
C ILE A 302 1.20 3.37 -18.09
N LYS A 303 1.23 2.27 -18.85
CA LYS A 303 0.08 1.41 -19.10
C LYS A 303 0.01 0.29 -18.07
N GLY A 304 -1.17 0.03 -17.53
CA GLY A 304 -1.39 -1.17 -16.70
C GLY A 304 -2.76 -1.18 -16.05
N ALA A 305 -3.35 -2.37 -15.95
CA ALA A 305 -4.69 -2.58 -15.40
C ALA A 305 -4.87 -1.97 -14.00
N ARG A 306 -6.13 -1.89 -13.54
CA ARG A 306 -6.41 -1.39 -12.19
C ARG A 306 -5.65 -2.20 -11.13
N GLN A 307 -5.18 -1.50 -10.10
CA GLN A 307 -4.37 -2.01 -8.98
C GLN A 307 -2.93 -2.50 -9.33
N MET A 308 -2.42 -2.35 -10.57
CA MET A 308 -1.02 -2.70 -10.93
C MET A 308 0.07 -1.79 -10.31
N GLY A 309 -0.31 -0.83 -9.47
CA GLY A 309 0.62 0.11 -8.83
C GLY A 309 1.12 1.24 -9.71
N LYS A 310 0.33 1.69 -10.71
CA LYS A 310 0.64 2.87 -11.56
C LYS A 310 0.98 4.10 -10.72
N THR A 311 0.09 4.49 -9.80
CA THR A 311 0.26 5.59 -8.86
C THR A 311 1.53 5.45 -8.03
N SER A 312 1.88 4.24 -7.59
CA SER A 312 3.08 3.98 -6.78
C SER A 312 4.38 4.23 -7.56
N LEU A 313 4.39 3.92 -8.87
CA LEU A 313 5.49 4.22 -9.79
C LEU A 313 5.56 5.73 -10.06
N LEU A 314 4.42 6.38 -10.36
CA LEU A 314 4.36 7.82 -10.60
C LEU A 314 4.85 8.64 -9.40
N VAL A 315 4.35 8.36 -8.20
CA VAL A 315 4.74 9.05 -6.96
C VAL A 315 6.25 8.92 -6.70
N ARG A 316 6.86 7.76 -7.03
CA ARG A 316 8.30 7.53 -6.91
C ARG A 316 9.12 8.29 -7.95
N GLY A 317 8.74 8.22 -9.22
CA GLY A 317 9.43 8.97 -10.27
C GLY A 317 9.32 10.48 -10.08
N VAL A 318 8.17 10.99 -9.62
CA VAL A 318 7.98 12.41 -9.26
C VAL A 318 8.84 12.82 -8.07
N HIS A 319 9.01 11.97 -7.05
CA HIS A 319 9.94 12.22 -5.94
C HIS A 319 11.39 12.28 -6.42
N GLN A 320 11.84 11.25 -7.12
CA GLN A 320 13.22 11.12 -7.59
C GLN A 320 13.59 12.18 -8.64
N ALA A 321 12.63 12.63 -9.46
CA ALA A 321 12.79 13.78 -10.34
C ALA A 321 13.09 15.06 -9.54
N ARG A 322 12.34 15.32 -8.45
CA ARG A 322 12.58 16.48 -7.55
C ARG A 322 13.95 16.39 -6.87
N GLU A 323 14.35 15.21 -6.39
CA GLU A 323 15.69 14.96 -5.85
C GLU A 323 16.79 15.20 -6.90
N SER A 324 16.51 14.90 -8.16
CA SER A 324 17.39 15.16 -9.32
C SER A 324 17.33 16.62 -9.83
N GLY A 325 16.66 17.53 -9.11
CA GLY A 325 16.55 18.95 -9.46
C GLY A 325 15.52 19.30 -10.54
N VAL A 326 14.78 18.31 -11.05
CA VAL A 326 13.68 18.48 -12.02
C VAL A 326 12.45 19.03 -11.28
N ARG A 327 11.77 20.04 -11.85
CA ARG A 327 10.47 20.46 -11.34
C ARG A 327 9.48 19.33 -11.64
N ALA A 328 8.74 18.83 -10.65
CA ALA A 328 7.78 17.75 -10.92
C ALA A 328 6.45 17.95 -10.21
N VAL A 329 5.36 17.64 -10.90
CA VAL A 329 3.97 17.76 -10.45
C VAL A 329 3.22 16.46 -10.70
N LEU A 330 2.21 16.17 -9.87
CA LEU A 330 1.35 15.00 -10.01
C LEU A 330 -0.12 15.42 -9.98
N THR A 331 -0.79 15.29 -11.11
CA THR A 331 -2.22 15.55 -11.25
C THR A 331 -2.96 14.22 -11.27
N ASP A 332 -3.69 13.94 -10.19
CA ASP A 332 -4.62 12.81 -10.10
C ASP A 332 -5.98 13.28 -10.58
N PHE A 333 -6.44 12.77 -11.74
CA PHE A 333 -7.71 13.18 -12.32
C PHE A 333 -8.92 12.71 -11.50
N GLN A 334 -8.80 11.77 -10.55
CA GLN A 334 -9.93 11.42 -9.65
C GLN A 334 -10.37 12.60 -8.76
N LYS A 335 -9.51 13.60 -8.56
CA LYS A 335 -9.80 14.81 -7.78
C LYS A 335 -10.76 15.79 -8.47
N LEU A 336 -10.84 15.74 -9.80
CA LEU A 336 -11.71 16.63 -10.57
C LEU A 336 -13.19 16.27 -10.34
N THR A 337 -14.00 17.28 -10.01
CA THR A 337 -15.44 17.13 -9.83
C THR A 337 -16.15 16.88 -11.18
N ALA A 338 -17.44 16.53 -11.14
CA ALA A 338 -18.24 16.41 -12.36
C ALA A 338 -18.28 17.73 -13.16
N ARG A 339 -18.31 18.89 -12.50
CA ARG A 339 -18.33 20.21 -13.13
C ARG A 339 -17.01 20.57 -13.82
N GLU A 340 -15.89 20.12 -13.29
CA GLU A 340 -14.56 20.31 -13.89
C GLU A 340 -14.27 19.30 -15.01
N LEU A 341 -15.24 18.43 -15.30
CA LEU A 341 -15.23 17.43 -16.39
C LEU A 341 -16.50 17.54 -17.25
N ASP A 342 -17.14 18.72 -17.23
CA ASP A 342 -18.36 19.06 -17.97
C ASP A 342 -17.99 19.66 -19.33
N ASP A 343 -17.09 20.64 -19.35
CA ASP A 343 -16.55 21.28 -20.56
C ASP A 343 -15.03 21.51 -20.51
N LEU A 344 -14.44 21.69 -21.70
CA LEU A 344 -13.00 21.85 -21.93
C LEU A 344 -12.38 23.09 -21.25
N THR A 345 -13.15 24.18 -21.08
CA THR A 345 -12.70 25.40 -20.39
C THR A 345 -12.69 25.17 -18.88
N CYS A 346 -13.77 24.65 -18.29
CA CYS A 346 -13.78 24.29 -16.87
C CYS A 346 -12.66 23.29 -16.53
N PHE A 347 -12.42 22.31 -17.42
CA PHE A 347 -11.31 21.38 -17.29
C PHE A 347 -9.94 22.08 -17.27
N TYR A 348 -9.61 22.92 -18.26
CA TYR A 348 -8.29 23.57 -18.30
C TYR A 348 -8.07 24.61 -17.20
N ILE A 349 -9.10 25.33 -16.77
CA ILE A 349 -9.00 26.23 -15.61
C ILE A 349 -8.66 25.41 -14.35
N ALA A 350 -9.42 24.35 -14.06
CA ALA A 350 -9.15 23.49 -12.91
C ALA A 350 -7.75 22.84 -12.98
N LEU A 351 -7.38 22.33 -14.16
CA LEU A 351 -6.12 21.66 -14.39
C LEU A 351 -4.92 22.58 -14.21
N GLY A 352 -4.97 23.79 -14.76
CA GLY A 352 -3.90 24.77 -14.62
C GLY A 352 -3.81 25.36 -13.21
N ASN A 353 -4.94 25.50 -12.49
CA ASN A 353 -4.90 25.80 -11.05
C ASN A 353 -4.13 24.73 -10.27
N MET A 354 -4.42 23.43 -10.51
CA MET A 354 -3.70 22.31 -9.88
C MET A 354 -2.20 22.25 -10.24
N LEU A 355 -1.79 22.85 -11.37
CA LEU A 355 -0.39 23.00 -11.76
C LEU A 355 0.26 24.22 -11.09
N ALA A 356 -0.44 25.36 -11.05
CA ALA A 356 0.00 26.60 -10.41
C ALA A 356 0.26 26.40 -8.91
N ASP A 357 -0.69 25.78 -8.19
CA ASP A 357 -0.58 25.46 -6.76
C ASP A 357 0.68 24.61 -6.46
N GLN A 358 0.93 23.58 -7.27
CA GLN A 358 2.05 22.67 -7.06
C GLN A 358 3.42 23.27 -7.43
N LEU A 359 3.44 24.20 -8.39
CA LEU A 359 4.67 24.89 -8.83
C LEU A 359 4.91 26.21 -8.09
N ARG A 360 3.94 26.68 -7.31
CA ARG A 360 3.92 27.98 -6.62
C ARG A 360 4.06 29.14 -7.61
N ILE A 361 3.12 29.18 -8.56
CA ILE A 361 3.01 30.22 -9.58
C ILE A 361 1.79 31.08 -9.23
N ASP A 362 1.98 32.39 -9.08
CA ASP A 362 0.94 33.32 -8.63
C ASP A 362 -0.02 33.77 -9.74
N VAL A 363 0.26 33.40 -11.01
CA VAL A 363 -0.57 33.71 -12.19
C VAL A 363 -1.29 32.44 -12.64
N TYR A 364 -2.62 32.43 -12.53
CA TYR A 364 -3.47 31.29 -12.84
C TYR A 364 -3.99 31.39 -14.29
N PRO A 365 -4.41 30.28 -14.92
CA PRO A 365 -4.86 30.29 -16.32
C PRO A 365 -5.96 31.31 -16.61
N LYS A 366 -6.82 31.57 -15.62
CA LYS A 366 -7.93 32.53 -15.71
C LYS A 366 -7.45 33.98 -15.82
N ASP A 367 -6.31 34.33 -15.24
CA ASP A 367 -5.77 35.69 -15.24
C ASP A 367 -5.21 36.08 -16.62
N THR A 368 -4.86 35.08 -17.43
CA THR A 368 -4.35 35.21 -18.80
C THR A 368 -5.34 34.75 -19.88
N TRP A 369 -6.58 34.41 -19.51
CA TRP A 369 -7.55 33.81 -20.42
C TRP A 369 -8.15 34.85 -21.38
N GLU A 370 -8.16 34.55 -22.68
CA GLU A 370 -8.76 35.41 -23.70
C GLU A 370 -9.86 34.68 -24.48
N ASP A 371 -11.08 35.22 -24.47
CA ASP A 371 -12.25 34.63 -25.16
C ASP A 371 -12.09 34.53 -26.69
N ARG A 372 -11.11 35.25 -27.27
CA ARG A 372 -10.74 35.18 -28.70
C ARG A 372 -9.83 34.00 -29.06
N ARG A 373 -9.35 33.22 -28.09
CA ARG A 373 -8.54 32.02 -28.28
C ARG A 373 -9.37 30.77 -27.94
N SER A 374 -9.07 29.64 -28.58
CA SER A 374 -9.66 28.36 -28.17
C SER A 374 -9.19 27.95 -26.77
N PRO A 375 -9.93 27.07 -26.05
CA PRO A 375 -9.50 26.60 -24.72
C PRO A 375 -8.11 25.94 -24.74
N ASN A 376 -7.83 25.13 -25.77
CA ASN A 376 -6.49 24.57 -26.02
C ASN A 376 -5.42 25.67 -26.11
N ALA A 377 -5.62 26.70 -26.93
CA ALA A 377 -4.65 27.78 -27.15
C ALA A 377 -4.48 28.69 -25.93
N ASN A 378 -5.53 28.90 -25.12
CA ASN A 378 -5.41 29.60 -23.83
C ASN A 378 -4.55 28.81 -22.84
N PHE A 379 -4.84 27.52 -22.65
CA PHE A 379 -4.11 26.66 -21.71
C PHE A 379 -2.65 26.45 -22.13
N GLU A 380 -2.40 26.22 -23.42
CA GLU A 380 -1.06 26.10 -23.98
C GLU A 380 -0.25 27.40 -23.79
N HIS A 381 -0.83 28.56 -24.09
CA HIS A 381 -0.16 29.84 -23.94
C HIS A 381 0.22 30.10 -22.47
N TRP A 382 -0.70 29.84 -21.53
CA TRP A 382 -0.40 29.94 -20.10
C TRP A 382 0.72 28.96 -19.69
N LEU A 383 0.61 27.68 -20.06
CA LEU A 383 1.62 26.66 -19.73
C LEU A 383 3.00 27.03 -20.30
N ARG A 384 3.05 27.56 -21.53
CA ARG A 384 4.28 28.02 -22.17
C ARG A 384 4.87 29.25 -21.47
N GLN A 385 4.10 30.35 -21.38
CA GLN A 385 4.58 31.65 -20.89
C GLN A 385 4.85 31.65 -19.38
N GLU A 386 3.90 31.14 -18.58
CA GLU A 386 3.96 31.22 -17.12
C GLU A 386 4.77 30.08 -16.50
N VAL A 387 4.82 28.92 -17.14
CA VAL A 387 5.41 27.70 -16.53
C VAL A 387 6.71 27.25 -17.19
N LEU A 388 6.85 27.30 -18.51
CA LEU A 388 8.04 26.78 -19.21
C LEU A 388 9.10 27.84 -19.53
N GLU A 389 8.70 29.03 -19.97
CA GLU A 389 9.64 30.11 -20.32
C GLU A 389 10.24 30.78 -19.07
N LYS A 390 9.52 30.83 -17.95
CA LYS A 390 10.01 31.38 -16.66
C LYS A 390 10.97 30.46 -15.90
N SER A 391 11.43 29.34 -16.47
CA SER A 391 12.48 28.52 -15.85
C SER A 391 13.22 27.59 -16.81
N ASP A 392 14.55 27.60 -16.72
CA ASP A 392 15.44 26.66 -17.42
C ASP A 392 15.44 25.25 -16.81
N LYS A 393 14.78 25.06 -15.65
CA LYS A 393 14.67 23.73 -15.03
C LYS A 393 13.62 22.88 -15.77
N PRO A 394 13.95 21.63 -16.14
CA PRO A 394 13.00 20.72 -16.77
C PRO A 394 11.79 20.47 -15.87
N LEU A 395 10.65 20.22 -16.50
CA LEU A 395 9.35 19.96 -15.87
C LEU A 395 8.85 18.56 -16.24
N LEU A 396 8.70 17.70 -15.24
CA LEU A 396 7.93 16.47 -15.30
C LEU A 396 6.49 16.75 -14.84
N TRP A 397 5.51 16.65 -15.73
CA TRP A 397 4.11 16.60 -15.35
C TRP A 397 3.61 15.15 -15.45
N ALA A 398 3.30 14.56 -14.29
CA ALA A 398 2.63 13.28 -14.21
C ALA A 398 1.11 13.43 -14.11
N ILE A 399 0.37 12.67 -14.90
CA ILE A 399 -1.09 12.50 -14.84
C ILE A 399 -1.40 11.06 -14.40
N ASP A 400 -2.28 10.88 -13.42
CA ASP A 400 -2.83 9.57 -13.04
C ASP A 400 -4.35 9.48 -13.22
N GLU A 401 -4.83 8.26 -13.45
CA GLU A 401 -6.20 7.92 -13.89
C GLU A 401 -6.67 8.79 -15.07
N ALA A 402 -5.78 8.98 -16.06
CA ALA A 402 -6.07 9.67 -17.32
C ALA A 402 -7.28 9.08 -18.07
N ASP A 403 -7.64 7.83 -17.76
CA ASP A 403 -8.82 7.12 -18.25
C ASP A 403 -10.13 7.92 -18.09
N ARG A 404 -10.21 8.83 -17.12
CA ARG A 404 -11.40 9.68 -16.89
C ARG A 404 -11.76 10.59 -18.09
N LEU A 405 -10.84 10.81 -19.03
CA LEU A 405 -11.10 11.58 -20.25
C LEU A 405 -11.56 10.75 -21.45
N PHE A 406 -11.49 9.41 -21.41
CA PHE A 406 -11.91 8.59 -22.54
C PHE A 406 -13.43 8.60 -22.74
N ASP A 407 -14.20 8.74 -21.65
CA ASP A 407 -15.65 8.91 -21.66
C ASP A 407 -16.05 10.42 -21.62
N ARG A 408 -15.34 11.28 -22.35
CA ARG A 408 -15.60 12.74 -22.44
C ARG A 408 -15.56 13.20 -23.89
N ASP A 409 -16.56 13.96 -24.31
CA ASP A 409 -16.66 14.49 -25.68
C ASP A 409 -15.44 15.33 -26.09
N PHE A 410 -14.91 16.13 -25.14
CA PHE A 410 -13.71 16.96 -25.32
C PHE A 410 -12.37 16.21 -25.10
N GLY A 411 -12.39 14.93 -24.70
CA GLY A 411 -11.19 14.19 -24.34
C GLY A 411 -10.19 14.06 -25.49
N SER A 412 -10.70 13.94 -26.72
CA SER A 412 -9.92 13.94 -27.96
C SER A 412 -9.14 15.24 -28.18
N GLU A 413 -9.71 16.40 -27.85
CA GLU A 413 -9.05 17.71 -27.97
C GLU A 413 -7.88 17.88 -27.01
N VAL A 414 -8.01 17.33 -25.79
CA VAL A 414 -6.94 17.32 -24.77
C VAL A 414 -5.78 16.42 -25.21
N PHE A 415 -6.09 15.22 -25.71
CA PHE A 415 -5.07 14.30 -26.23
C PHE A 415 -4.43 14.82 -27.53
N GLY A 416 -5.18 15.51 -28.38
CA GLY A 416 -4.64 16.25 -29.52
C GLY A 416 -3.63 17.32 -29.10
N LEU A 417 -3.93 18.09 -28.06
CA LEU A 417 -3.00 19.09 -27.52
C LEU A 417 -1.73 18.45 -26.92
N PHE A 418 -1.86 17.35 -26.20
CA PHE A 418 -0.71 16.59 -25.67
C PHE A 418 0.20 16.04 -26.79
N ARG A 419 -0.37 15.74 -27.96
CA ARG A 419 0.41 15.38 -29.17
C ARG A 419 1.04 16.59 -29.83
N ALA A 420 0.37 17.75 -29.86
CA ALA A 420 0.91 18.98 -30.45
C ALA A 420 2.27 19.34 -29.83
N TRP A 421 2.39 19.35 -28.49
CA TRP A 421 3.63 19.67 -27.79
C TRP A 421 4.81 18.72 -28.11
N HIS A 422 4.53 17.46 -28.46
CA HIS A 422 5.54 16.55 -28.96
C HIS A 422 6.08 17.00 -30.33
N ASN A 423 5.19 17.43 -31.22
CA ASN A 423 5.54 17.91 -32.56
C ASN A 423 6.24 19.28 -32.48
N ASP A 424 5.77 20.19 -31.62
CA ASP A 424 6.37 21.50 -31.39
C ASP A 424 7.82 21.38 -30.94
N ARG A 425 8.13 20.43 -30.06
CA ARG A 425 9.52 20.12 -29.66
C ARG A 425 10.37 19.61 -30.84
N VAL A 426 9.80 18.85 -31.77
CA VAL A 426 10.54 18.36 -32.95
C VAL A 426 10.82 19.51 -33.94
N LEU A 427 9.97 20.54 -33.96
CA LEU A 427 10.14 21.74 -34.78
C LEU A 427 11.04 22.80 -34.11
N ASP A 428 11.00 22.91 -32.78
CA ASP A 428 11.77 23.84 -31.95
C ASP A 428 12.49 23.07 -30.81
N PRO A 429 13.64 22.41 -31.12
CA PRO A 429 14.33 21.52 -30.19
C PRO A 429 15.08 22.23 -29.06
N ASP A 430 15.35 23.54 -29.20
CA ASP A 430 15.94 24.39 -28.16
C ASP A 430 14.87 25.16 -27.37
N GLY A 431 13.64 25.24 -27.89
CA GLY A 431 12.51 25.94 -27.30
C GLY A 431 11.96 25.36 -26.00
N PRO A 432 10.90 25.97 -25.42
CA PRO A 432 10.43 25.65 -24.06
C PRO A 432 9.98 24.19 -23.89
N TRP A 433 9.40 23.58 -24.93
CA TRP A 433 8.94 22.20 -24.93
C TRP A 433 10.07 21.16 -24.83
N SER A 434 11.32 21.52 -25.17
CA SER A 434 12.52 20.68 -24.98
C SER A 434 12.76 20.30 -23.51
N ARG A 435 12.21 21.10 -22.59
CA ARG A 435 12.34 20.95 -21.14
C ARG A 435 11.13 20.26 -20.49
N PHE A 436 10.09 19.94 -21.25
CA PHE A 436 8.81 19.44 -20.73
C PHE A 436 8.58 17.96 -21.04
N THR A 437 8.40 17.14 -20.00
CA THR A 437 8.07 15.70 -20.09
C THR A 437 6.69 15.46 -19.49
N LEU A 438 5.80 14.87 -20.28
CA LEU A 438 4.45 14.47 -19.87
C LEU A 438 4.40 12.96 -19.62
N ALA A 439 4.15 12.54 -18.38
CA ALA A 439 3.96 11.14 -18.01
C ALA A 439 2.47 10.85 -17.78
N ILE A 440 1.89 9.92 -18.54
CA ILE A 440 0.45 9.63 -18.51
C ILE A 440 0.25 8.19 -18.03
N ALA A 441 -0.38 8.02 -16.85
CA ALA A 441 -0.80 6.71 -16.35
C ALA A 441 -2.26 6.41 -16.68
N TYR A 442 -2.50 5.24 -17.27
CA TYR A 442 -3.82 4.81 -17.74
C TYR A 442 -4.02 3.29 -17.62
N ALA A 443 -5.27 2.87 -17.42
CA ALA A 443 -5.70 1.49 -17.22
C ALA A 443 -6.21 0.81 -18.49
N THR A 444 -6.81 1.56 -19.42
CA THR A 444 -7.45 0.98 -20.60
C THR A 444 -6.52 0.82 -21.81
N GLU A 445 -7.01 0.09 -22.82
CA GLU A 445 -6.53 0.29 -24.18
C GLU A 445 -7.07 1.61 -24.73
N ALA A 446 -6.27 2.67 -24.63
CA ALA A 446 -6.61 3.99 -25.17
C ALA A 446 -7.06 3.95 -26.65
N HIS A 447 -6.50 3.02 -27.45
CA HIS A 447 -6.85 2.84 -28.87
C HIS A 447 -8.30 2.40 -29.13
N LEU A 448 -9.05 1.93 -28.11
CA LEU A 448 -10.48 1.64 -28.23
C LEU A 448 -11.37 2.89 -28.12
N PHE A 449 -10.84 3.96 -27.52
CA PHE A 449 -11.58 5.19 -27.20
C PHE A 449 -11.17 6.38 -28.08
N ILE A 450 -10.10 6.22 -28.86
CA ILE A 450 -9.50 7.28 -29.67
C ILE A 450 -9.88 7.07 -31.14
N GLN A 451 -10.71 7.97 -31.66
CA GLN A 451 -11.29 7.88 -33.01
C GLN A 451 -10.23 7.97 -34.13
N ASP A 452 -9.21 8.83 -33.97
CA ASP A 452 -8.00 8.82 -34.81
C ASP A 452 -6.75 8.68 -33.92
N PRO A 453 -6.10 7.50 -33.90
CA PRO A 453 -4.85 7.30 -33.18
C PRO A 453 -3.75 8.32 -33.50
N ASN A 454 -3.77 8.90 -34.71
CA ASN A 454 -2.81 9.90 -35.16
C ASN A 454 -3.08 11.32 -34.60
N GLN A 455 -4.17 11.52 -33.85
CA GLN A 455 -4.48 12.74 -33.11
C GLN A 455 -4.30 12.56 -31.59
N SER A 456 -3.50 11.59 -31.16
CA SER A 456 -3.31 11.26 -29.74
C SER A 456 -1.84 11.11 -29.33
N PRO A 457 -1.51 11.14 -28.03
CA PRO A 457 -0.16 10.87 -27.56
C PRO A 457 0.12 9.37 -27.39
N PHE A 458 -0.87 8.48 -27.57
CA PHE A 458 -0.79 7.07 -27.17
C PHE A 458 -0.06 6.15 -28.17
N ASN A 459 0.48 6.70 -29.27
CA ASN A 459 1.35 6.02 -30.23
C ASN A 459 2.72 6.69 -30.40
N ILE A 460 3.13 7.54 -29.44
CA ILE A 460 4.42 8.26 -29.43
C ILE A 460 5.08 8.20 -28.05
N GLY A 461 6.39 8.42 -28.01
CA GLY A 461 7.17 8.46 -26.78
C GLY A 461 7.47 7.07 -26.19
N THR A 462 7.76 7.03 -24.89
CA THR A 462 8.27 5.84 -24.20
C THR A 462 7.15 5.08 -23.50
N HIS A 463 6.89 3.85 -23.95
CA HIS A 463 5.88 2.97 -23.36
C HIS A 463 6.45 2.15 -22.20
N ILE A 464 5.76 2.16 -21.05
CA ILE A 464 6.10 1.42 -19.84
C ILE A 464 4.87 0.61 -19.41
N THR A 465 4.88 -0.70 -19.71
CA THR A 465 3.79 -1.62 -19.35
C THR A 465 4.06 -2.26 -17.99
N LEU A 466 3.07 -2.20 -17.10
CA LEU A 466 3.11 -2.77 -15.75
C LEU A 466 2.45 -4.14 -15.72
N SER A 467 3.27 -5.18 -15.65
CA SER A 467 2.86 -6.57 -15.44
C SER A 467 2.62 -6.90 -13.96
N ASP A 468 1.97 -8.04 -13.72
CA ASP A 468 1.89 -8.70 -12.42
C ASP A 468 3.29 -9.09 -11.90
N PHE A 469 3.42 -9.35 -10.59
CA PHE A 469 4.70 -9.74 -10.00
C PHE A 469 5.13 -11.13 -10.49
N THR A 470 6.43 -11.29 -10.77
CA THR A 470 7.02 -12.62 -11.00
C THR A 470 7.06 -13.44 -9.71
N ARG A 471 7.35 -14.76 -9.82
CA ARG A 471 7.60 -15.63 -8.65
C ARG A 471 8.71 -15.07 -7.73
N HIS A 472 9.77 -14.49 -8.28
CA HIS A 472 10.85 -13.87 -7.50
C HIS A 472 10.40 -12.58 -6.79
N GLN A 473 9.58 -11.75 -7.44
CA GLN A 473 9.02 -10.53 -6.84
C GLN A 473 7.99 -10.86 -5.74
N THR A 474 7.25 -11.95 -5.90
CA THR A 474 6.36 -12.50 -4.87
C THR A 474 7.16 -13.06 -3.69
N ALA A 475 8.31 -13.70 -3.94
CA ALA A 475 9.23 -14.18 -2.89
C ALA A 475 9.85 -13.01 -2.10
N ASP A 476 10.33 -11.96 -2.78
CA ASP A 476 10.82 -10.72 -2.17
C ASP A 476 9.74 -10.08 -1.28
N LEU A 477 8.51 -9.97 -1.79
CA LEU A 477 7.40 -9.43 -1.01
C LEU A 477 7.01 -10.32 0.18
N ASN A 478 7.07 -11.65 0.05
CA ASN A 478 6.90 -12.58 1.17
C ASN A 478 7.96 -12.34 2.26
N GLN A 479 9.25 -12.25 1.90
CA GLN A 479 10.32 -11.96 2.86
C GLN A 479 10.14 -10.59 3.55
N ARG A 480 9.65 -9.56 2.85
CA ARG A 480 9.35 -8.24 3.43
C ARG A 480 8.21 -8.24 4.45
N HIS A 481 7.32 -9.23 4.38
CA HIS A 481 6.25 -9.48 5.37
C HIS A 481 6.70 -10.46 6.48
N GLY A 482 7.99 -10.80 6.57
CA GLY A 482 8.52 -11.74 7.58
C GLY A 482 8.58 -13.20 7.14
N ALA A 483 8.36 -13.48 5.85
CA ALA A 483 8.25 -14.82 5.26
C ALA A 483 7.18 -15.73 5.90
N PRO A 484 5.90 -15.29 5.99
CA PRO A 484 4.81 -16.12 6.52
C PRO A 484 4.50 -17.36 5.67
N LEU A 485 4.96 -17.43 4.41
CA LEU A 485 4.92 -18.62 3.56
C LEU A 485 6.32 -19.23 3.45
N ARG A 486 6.42 -20.57 3.57
CA ARG A 486 7.65 -21.31 3.28
C ARG A 486 7.98 -21.29 1.79
N GLU A 487 9.27 -21.33 1.47
CA GLU A 487 9.73 -21.49 0.09
C GLU A 487 9.37 -22.90 -0.46
N GLY A 488 9.35 -23.02 -1.79
CA GLY A 488 8.86 -24.23 -2.46
C GLY A 488 7.34 -24.26 -2.57
N ALA A 489 6.70 -25.29 -2.01
CA ALA A 489 5.30 -25.62 -2.28
C ALA A 489 4.30 -24.54 -1.83
N GLU A 490 4.46 -23.97 -0.64
CA GLU A 490 3.51 -22.98 -0.10
C GLU A 490 3.51 -21.69 -0.93
N LEU A 491 4.70 -21.10 -1.13
CA LEU A 491 4.84 -19.91 -1.96
C LEU A 491 4.40 -20.14 -3.42
N LEU A 492 4.59 -21.34 -3.97
CA LEU A 492 4.13 -21.69 -5.31
C LEU A 492 2.59 -21.80 -5.39
N GLY A 493 1.94 -22.41 -4.39
CA GLY A 493 0.49 -22.49 -4.30
C GLY A 493 -0.15 -21.11 -4.16
N PHE A 494 0.38 -20.27 -3.28
CA PHE A 494 -0.03 -18.87 -3.11
C PHE A 494 0.15 -18.05 -4.39
N TYR A 495 1.26 -18.23 -5.11
CA TYR A 495 1.50 -17.59 -6.41
C TYR A 495 0.47 -18.01 -7.46
N ARG A 496 0.18 -19.32 -7.56
CA ARG A 496 -0.79 -19.86 -8.52
C ARG A 496 -2.20 -19.32 -8.27
N LEU A 497 -2.62 -19.31 -6.99
CA LEU A 497 -3.92 -18.78 -6.57
C LEU A 497 -4.12 -17.32 -6.98
N LEU A 498 -3.10 -16.47 -6.82
CA LEU A 498 -3.21 -15.01 -6.95
C LEU A 498 -2.60 -14.44 -8.26
N GLY A 499 -2.00 -15.27 -9.11
CA GLY A 499 -1.44 -14.88 -10.42
C GLY A 499 -0.34 -13.82 -10.36
N GLY A 500 0.30 -13.60 -9.20
CA GLY A 500 1.24 -12.49 -8.99
C GLY A 500 0.59 -11.10 -8.91
N GLN A 501 -0.74 -10.98 -8.92
CA GLN A 501 -1.47 -9.71 -9.00
C GLN A 501 -1.09 -8.80 -7.79
N PRO A 502 -0.54 -7.58 -7.99
CA PRO A 502 0.14 -6.85 -6.92
C PRO A 502 -0.71 -6.51 -5.68
N TYR A 503 -2.00 -6.23 -5.86
CA TYR A 503 -2.94 -5.97 -4.76
C TYR A 503 -3.39 -7.26 -4.06
N LEU A 504 -3.66 -8.33 -4.82
CA LEU A 504 -4.02 -9.63 -4.25
C LEU A 504 -2.87 -10.22 -3.45
N VAL A 505 -1.65 -10.24 -4.02
CA VAL A 505 -0.43 -10.72 -3.34
C VAL A 505 -0.20 -9.95 -2.05
N ARG A 506 -0.28 -8.61 -2.07
CA ARG A 506 -0.13 -7.79 -0.86
C ARG A 506 -1.22 -8.08 0.17
N ARG A 507 -2.50 -8.18 -0.24
CA ARG A 507 -3.60 -8.52 0.69
C ARG A 507 -3.45 -9.93 1.27
N GLY A 508 -3.05 -10.91 0.48
CA GLY A 508 -2.81 -12.27 0.96
C GLY A 508 -1.71 -12.31 2.02
N LEU A 509 -0.58 -11.66 1.78
CA LEU A 509 0.52 -11.59 2.75
C LEU A 509 0.13 -10.84 4.03
N ASN A 510 -0.64 -9.75 3.93
CA ASN A 510 -1.26 -9.10 5.09
C ASN A 510 -2.10 -10.10 5.92
N VAL A 511 -2.98 -10.90 5.31
CA VAL A 511 -3.82 -11.89 6.02
C VAL A 511 -2.97 -12.92 6.76
N LEU A 512 -1.93 -13.42 6.08
CA LEU A 512 -1.06 -14.47 6.60
C LEU A 512 -0.26 -13.98 7.81
N VAL A 513 0.09 -12.68 7.86
CA VAL A 513 0.67 -12.02 9.04
C VAL A 513 -0.39 -11.72 10.12
N GLU A 514 -1.54 -11.15 9.75
CA GLU A 514 -2.61 -10.72 10.66
C GLU A 514 -3.25 -11.90 11.43
N GLN A 515 -3.48 -13.01 10.74
CA GLN A 515 -4.36 -14.10 11.22
C GLN A 515 -3.65 -15.46 11.31
N ARG A 516 -2.44 -15.59 10.73
CA ARG A 516 -1.63 -16.81 10.68
C ARG A 516 -2.38 -18.13 10.35
N PRO A 517 -3.33 -18.16 9.39
CA PRO A 517 -3.91 -19.42 8.92
C PRO A 517 -2.84 -20.23 8.17
N SER A 518 -3.04 -21.55 8.09
CA SER A 518 -2.35 -22.36 7.10
C SER A 518 -2.71 -21.92 5.67
N LEU A 519 -1.89 -22.30 4.68
CA LEU A 519 -2.17 -21.97 3.28
C LEU A 519 -3.48 -22.60 2.79
N ASP A 520 -3.85 -23.79 3.30
CA ASP A 520 -5.08 -24.47 2.92
C ASP A 520 -6.31 -23.73 3.47
N GLU A 521 -6.30 -23.35 4.75
CA GLU A 521 -7.33 -22.50 5.35
C GLU A 521 -7.43 -21.13 4.68
N PHE A 522 -6.28 -20.52 4.34
CA PHE A 522 -6.24 -19.27 3.58
C PHE A 522 -6.90 -19.43 2.20
N THR A 523 -6.58 -20.51 1.47
CA THR A 523 -7.10 -20.79 0.13
C THR A 523 -8.61 -21.10 0.18
N THR A 524 -9.06 -21.92 1.14
CA THR A 524 -10.48 -22.19 1.37
C THR A 524 -11.26 -20.91 1.68
N ARG A 525 -10.68 -19.99 2.48
CA ARG A 525 -11.31 -18.71 2.80
C ARG A 525 -11.21 -17.68 1.67
N ALA A 526 -10.20 -17.74 0.80
CA ALA A 526 -9.93 -16.74 -0.23
C ALA A 526 -11.12 -16.55 -1.19
N VAL A 527 -11.84 -17.63 -1.50
CA VAL A 527 -13.01 -17.68 -2.40
C VAL A 527 -14.36 -17.44 -1.70
N GLN A 528 -14.35 -17.08 -0.42
CA GLN A 528 -15.56 -16.78 0.36
C GLN A 528 -15.92 -15.29 0.28
N ASP A 529 -17.22 -14.99 0.35
CA ASP A 529 -17.74 -13.63 0.26
C ASP A 529 -17.34 -12.75 1.46
N ASP A 530 -17.24 -13.32 2.65
CA ASP A 530 -16.65 -12.70 3.86
C ASP A 530 -15.13 -12.94 3.98
N GLY A 531 -14.54 -13.62 2.99
CA GLY A 531 -13.13 -13.99 2.95
C GLY A 531 -12.14 -12.84 2.69
N PRO A 532 -10.82 -13.12 2.74
CA PRO A 532 -9.72 -12.18 2.53
C PRO A 532 -9.86 -11.17 1.38
N PHE A 533 -10.51 -11.59 0.29
CA PHE A 533 -10.70 -10.82 -0.93
C PHE A 533 -12.17 -10.50 -1.24
N GLY A 534 -13.13 -10.94 -0.41
CA GLY A 534 -14.56 -10.92 -0.75
C GLY A 534 -15.13 -9.52 -1.05
N GLY A 535 -14.60 -8.47 -0.43
CA GLY A 535 -14.94 -7.08 -0.75
C GLY A 535 -14.44 -6.60 -2.13
N HIS A 536 -13.41 -7.23 -2.69
CA HIS A 536 -12.93 -7.02 -4.06
C HIS A 536 -13.70 -7.89 -5.06
N LEU A 537 -13.84 -9.18 -4.75
CA LEU A 537 -14.55 -10.16 -5.58
C LEU A 537 -16.02 -9.76 -5.80
N ARG A 538 -16.75 -9.32 -4.76
CA ARG A 538 -18.10 -8.75 -4.93
C ARG A 538 -18.15 -7.53 -5.83
N ARG A 539 -17.15 -6.62 -5.79
CA ARG A 539 -17.13 -5.45 -6.67
C ARG A 539 -16.90 -5.83 -8.13
N MET A 540 -16.09 -6.86 -8.37
CA MET A 540 -15.94 -7.44 -9.71
C MET A 540 -17.25 -8.07 -10.19
N LEU A 541 -17.89 -8.89 -9.37
CA LEU A 541 -19.18 -9.51 -9.70
C LEU A 541 -20.27 -8.45 -9.97
N MET A 542 -20.41 -7.45 -9.11
CA MET A 542 -21.33 -6.32 -9.31
C MET A 542 -21.03 -5.47 -10.56
N MET A 543 -19.79 -5.48 -11.07
CA MET A 543 -19.42 -4.82 -12.32
C MET A 543 -19.83 -5.66 -13.53
N LEU A 544 -19.57 -6.98 -13.49
CA LEU A 544 -19.98 -7.92 -14.54
C LEU A 544 -21.51 -8.03 -14.62
N SER A 545 -22.22 -8.17 -13.50
CA SER A 545 -23.70 -8.27 -13.46
C SER A 545 -24.44 -6.97 -13.89
N ARG A 546 -23.73 -5.89 -14.23
CA ARG A 546 -24.31 -4.67 -14.81
C ARG A 546 -24.18 -4.62 -16.34
N ASP A 547 -23.44 -5.55 -16.93
CA ASP A 547 -23.13 -5.58 -18.35
C ASP A 547 -23.27 -7.02 -18.86
N ALA A 548 -24.44 -7.32 -19.46
CA ALA A 548 -24.76 -8.68 -19.90
C ALA A 548 -23.74 -9.24 -20.90
N GLY A 549 -23.15 -8.39 -21.76
CA GLY A 549 -22.10 -8.80 -22.69
C GLY A 549 -20.84 -9.25 -21.95
N LEU A 550 -20.35 -8.47 -20.98
CA LEU A 550 -19.20 -8.89 -20.16
C LEU A 550 -19.51 -10.09 -19.27
N TYR A 551 -20.75 -10.23 -18.79
CA TYR A 551 -21.21 -11.39 -18.03
C TYR A 551 -21.10 -12.68 -18.87
N ASP A 552 -21.69 -12.70 -20.06
CA ASP A 552 -21.70 -13.88 -20.94
C ASP A 552 -20.30 -14.21 -21.46
N ILE A 553 -19.47 -13.21 -21.76
CA ILE A 553 -18.08 -13.42 -22.18
C ILE A 553 -17.24 -14.03 -21.05
N VAL A 554 -17.40 -13.57 -19.80
CA VAL A 554 -16.71 -14.19 -18.66
C VAL A 554 -17.24 -15.61 -18.40
N ARG A 555 -18.54 -15.86 -18.60
CA ARG A 555 -19.12 -17.23 -18.55
C ARG A 555 -18.53 -18.13 -19.65
N GLY A 556 -18.28 -17.61 -20.85
CA GLY A 556 -17.60 -18.32 -21.93
C GLY A 556 -16.13 -18.63 -21.62
N LEU A 557 -15.36 -17.65 -21.11
CA LEU A 557 -13.97 -17.85 -20.67
C LEU A 557 -13.85 -18.91 -19.55
N LEU A 558 -14.87 -19.02 -18.69
CA LEU A 558 -14.96 -20.07 -17.66
C LEU A 558 -15.27 -21.48 -18.21
N GLN A 559 -15.68 -21.57 -19.47
CA GLN A 559 -15.95 -22.79 -20.22
C GLN A 559 -14.89 -23.03 -21.33
N GLU A 560 -13.72 -22.41 -21.19
CA GLU A 560 -12.59 -22.48 -22.15
C GLU A 560 -12.95 -22.01 -23.57
N GLN A 561 -13.97 -21.17 -23.72
CA GLN A 561 -14.31 -20.51 -24.98
C GLN A 561 -13.45 -19.25 -25.18
N PRO A 562 -12.98 -18.96 -26.41
CA PRO A 562 -12.19 -17.76 -26.70
C PRO A 562 -13.03 -16.48 -26.54
N CYS A 563 -12.37 -15.35 -26.29
CA CYS A 563 -13.05 -14.06 -26.24
C CYS A 563 -13.57 -13.68 -27.64
N PRO A 564 -14.87 -13.30 -27.82
CA PRO A 564 -15.47 -13.18 -29.14
C PRO A 564 -15.04 -11.94 -29.93
N ASP A 565 -14.54 -10.90 -29.27
CA ASP A 565 -14.10 -9.66 -29.90
C ASP A 565 -12.97 -8.95 -29.14
N PHE A 566 -12.24 -8.10 -29.86
CA PHE A 566 -11.08 -7.36 -29.35
C PHE A 566 -11.46 -6.35 -28.26
N ALA A 567 -12.56 -5.63 -28.40
CA ALA A 567 -12.96 -4.59 -27.46
C ALA A 567 -13.31 -5.20 -26.10
N SER A 568 -14.04 -6.31 -26.07
CA SER A 568 -14.36 -7.04 -24.83
C SER A 568 -13.13 -7.65 -24.18
N PHE A 569 -12.24 -8.30 -24.95
CA PHE A 569 -10.98 -8.85 -24.45
C PHE A 569 -10.17 -7.78 -23.71
N TYR A 570 -9.93 -6.66 -24.40
CA TYR A 570 -9.16 -5.56 -23.87
C TYR A 570 -9.87 -4.84 -22.73
N ARG A 571 -11.20 -4.71 -22.73
CA ARG A 571 -11.99 -4.16 -21.62
C ARG A 571 -11.87 -5.00 -20.35
N LEU A 572 -11.93 -6.33 -20.45
CA LEU A 572 -11.71 -7.26 -19.34
C LEU A 572 -10.25 -7.24 -18.83
N ARG A 573 -9.27 -7.15 -19.74
CA ARG A 573 -7.83 -6.99 -19.42
C ARG A 573 -7.56 -5.68 -18.68
N SER A 574 -8.17 -4.59 -19.13
CA SER A 574 -8.08 -3.23 -18.54
C SER A 574 -8.70 -3.15 -17.14
N ALA A 575 -9.86 -3.78 -16.96
CA ALA A 575 -10.52 -3.94 -15.66
C ALA A 575 -9.72 -4.81 -14.68
N GLY A 576 -8.71 -5.55 -15.17
CA GLY A 576 -7.89 -6.45 -14.37
C GLY A 576 -8.55 -7.80 -14.07
N VAL A 577 -9.58 -8.17 -14.85
CA VAL A 577 -10.30 -9.45 -14.75
C VAL A 577 -9.60 -10.54 -15.56
N ALA A 578 -9.18 -10.20 -16.78
CA ALA A 578 -8.54 -11.12 -17.72
C ALA A 578 -7.02 -10.88 -17.89
N ALA A 579 -6.37 -11.85 -18.53
CA ALA A 579 -5.00 -11.86 -19.03
C ALA A 579 -4.93 -12.63 -20.38
N GLY A 580 -3.73 -12.73 -20.97
CA GLY A 580 -3.48 -13.23 -22.34
C GLY A 580 -2.76 -12.19 -23.20
N GLU A 581 -2.01 -12.62 -24.23
CA GLU A 581 -1.44 -11.67 -25.19
C GLU A 581 -2.43 -11.33 -26.31
N SER A 582 -3.23 -12.32 -26.75
CA SER A 582 -4.32 -12.19 -27.74
C SER A 582 -5.71 -12.63 -27.21
N MET A 583 -6.76 -12.56 -28.06
CA MET A 583 -8.13 -12.98 -27.72
C MET A 583 -8.27 -14.49 -27.56
N GLU A 584 -7.47 -15.24 -28.32
CA GLU A 584 -7.40 -16.71 -28.35
C GLU A 584 -6.70 -17.24 -27.09
N GLU A 585 -5.75 -16.47 -26.55
CA GLU A 585 -5.09 -16.72 -25.26
C GLU A 585 -5.83 -16.11 -24.06
N ALA A 586 -7.04 -15.55 -24.26
CA ALA A 586 -7.77 -14.87 -23.20
C ALA A 586 -8.16 -15.84 -22.08
N HIS A 587 -7.78 -15.51 -20.85
CA HIS A 587 -8.10 -16.28 -19.65
C HIS A 587 -8.35 -15.36 -18.45
N LEU A 588 -9.00 -15.88 -17.40
CA LEU A 588 -9.11 -15.16 -16.14
C LEU A 588 -7.73 -15.02 -15.48
N ARG A 589 -7.44 -13.83 -14.95
CA ARG A 589 -6.08 -13.42 -14.53
C ARG A 589 -5.44 -14.31 -13.45
N CYS A 590 -6.23 -14.99 -12.63
CA CYS A 590 -5.72 -15.88 -11.58
C CYS A 590 -6.77 -16.92 -11.17
N GLU A 591 -6.29 -18.03 -10.61
CA GLU A 591 -7.09 -19.16 -10.11
C GLU A 591 -8.15 -18.71 -9.07
N LEU A 592 -7.86 -17.70 -8.24
CA LEU A 592 -8.85 -17.08 -7.34
C LEU A 592 -10.08 -16.55 -8.08
N TYR A 593 -9.89 -15.89 -9.23
CA TYR A 593 -11.00 -15.37 -10.02
C TYR A 593 -11.76 -16.51 -10.69
N THR A 594 -11.07 -17.53 -11.19
CA THR A 594 -11.70 -18.73 -11.75
C THR A 594 -12.59 -19.41 -10.71
N LEU A 595 -12.06 -19.75 -9.54
CA LEU A 595 -12.81 -20.45 -8.48
C LEU A 595 -14.00 -19.64 -7.96
N TYR A 596 -13.84 -18.33 -7.76
CA TYR A 596 -14.95 -17.47 -7.32
C TYR A 596 -16.01 -17.32 -8.41
N LEU A 597 -15.62 -16.99 -9.65
CA LEU A 597 -16.58 -16.71 -10.71
C LEU A 597 -17.28 -17.99 -11.21
N GLN A 598 -16.64 -19.17 -11.18
CA GLN A 598 -17.33 -20.46 -11.41
C GLN A 598 -18.49 -20.66 -10.43
N LYS A 599 -18.27 -20.43 -9.13
CA LYS A 599 -19.30 -20.55 -8.07
C LYS A 599 -20.50 -19.58 -8.27
N HIS A 600 -20.32 -18.48 -9.01
CA HIS A 600 -21.30 -17.40 -9.11
C HIS A 600 -21.86 -17.15 -10.52
N LEU A 601 -21.26 -17.72 -11.58
CA LEU A 601 -21.64 -17.50 -12.98
C LEU A 601 -21.97 -18.77 -13.76
N LEU A 602 -21.71 -19.97 -13.23
CA LEU A 602 -22.02 -21.26 -13.88
C LEU A 602 -23.28 -21.92 -13.30
#